data_AF-A0A0V8JPG0-F1
#
_entry.id   AF-A0A0V8JPG0-F1
#
_cell.length_a   1.000
_cell.length_b   1.000
_cell.length_c   1.000
_cell.angle_alpha   90.00
_cell.angle_beta   90.00
_cell.angle_gamma   90.00
#
_symmetry.space_group_name_H-M   'P 1'
#
loop_
_entity.id
_entity.type
_entity.pdbx_description
1 polymer ?
#
loop_
_entity_poly.entity_id
_entity_poly.type
_entity_poly.pdbx_seq_one_letter_code
_entity_poly.pdbx_strand_id
1 'polypeptide(L)' 'MNRRQLKKIVYSLTEPQLNKLIRDHESRGWVQASDIKEHGYGVGVLMTFGEKGEMKDASNC' A
#
# COMPACT_ATOMS: atom_id res chain seq x y z
N MET A 1 18.72 -7.78 -9.46
CA MET A 1 17.55 -8.60 -9.07
C MET A 1 16.34 -7.72 -8.78
N ASN A 2 15.45 -7.58 -9.77
CA ASN A 2 14.22 -6.81 -9.65
C ASN A 2 13.20 -7.61 -8.80
N ARG A 3 13.28 -7.50 -7.47
CA ARG A 3 12.26 -8.10 -6.59
C ARG A 3 10.96 -7.37 -6.86
N ARG A 4 10.00 -8.04 -7.51
CA ARG A 4 8.69 -7.44 -7.82
C ARG A 4 8.01 -7.05 -6.51
N GLN A 5 8.00 -5.76 -6.23
CA GLN A 5 7.33 -5.17 -5.08
C GLN A 5 5.83 -5.50 -5.16
N LEU A 6 5.29 -6.22 -4.17
CA LEU A 6 3.86 -6.47 -4.11
C LEU A 6 3.15 -5.15 -3.81
N LYS A 7 2.10 -4.87 -4.59
CA LYS A 7 1.29 -3.65 -4.54
C LYS A 7 -0.18 -4.05 -4.50
N LYS A 8 -1.01 -3.32 -3.74
CA LYS A 8 -2.47 -3.42 -3.83
C LYS A 8 -3.14 -2.09 -3.56
N ILE A 9 -4.36 -1.95 -4.07
CA ILE A 9 -5.26 -0.88 -3.68
C ILE A 9 -6.15 -1.42 -2.57
N VAL A 10 -6.16 -0.74 -1.41
CA VAL A 10 -7.15 -0.99 -0.35
C VAL A 10 -8.24 0.04 -0.53
N TYR A 11 -9.50 -0.41 -0.54
CA TYR A 11 -10.67 0.39 -0.86
C TYR A 11 -11.78 0.20 0.17
N SER A 12 -12.55 1.25 0.42
CA SER A 12 -13.79 1.20 1.18
C SER A 12 -14.76 2.30 0.73
N LEU A 13 -16.05 2.14 1.04
CA LEU A 13 -17.07 3.16 0.80
C LEU A 13 -16.92 4.39 1.71
N THR A 14 -16.23 4.25 2.86
CA THR A 14 -16.06 5.33 3.84
C THR A 14 -14.63 5.39 4.37
N GLU A 15 -14.15 6.59 4.68
CA GLU A 15 -12.82 6.78 5.26
C GLU A 15 -12.60 6.04 6.60
N PRO A 16 -13.56 6.00 7.56
CA PRO A 16 -13.37 5.26 8.80
C PRO A 16 -13.15 3.76 8.59
N GLN A 17 -13.88 3.15 7.65
CA GLN A 17 -13.69 1.75 7.30
C GLN A 17 -12.36 1.53 6.55
N LEU A 18 -11.98 2.45 5.66
CA LEU A 18 -10.68 2.41 5.01
C LEU A 18 -9.54 2.46 6.02
N ASN A 19 -9.61 3.36 7.00
CA ASN A 19 -8.60 3.49 8.06
C ASN A 19 -8.46 2.21 8.89
N LYS A 20 -9.58 1.52 9.17
CA LYS A 20 -9.54 0.19 9.81
C LYS A 20 -8.81 -0.83 8.95
N LEU A 21 -9.14 -0.90 7.65
CA LEU A 21 -8.48 -1.80 6.72
C LEU A 21 -6.99 -1.49 6.59
N ILE A 22 -6.59 -0.22 6.55
CA ILE A 22 -5.17 0.18 6.51
C ILE A 22 -4.44 -0.40 7.72
N ARG A 23 -4.95 -0.20 8.94
CA ARG A 23 -4.33 -0.73 10.17
C ARG A 23 -4.23 -2.26 10.16
N ASP A 24 -5.28 -2.95 9.71
CA ASP A 24 -5.30 -4.42 9.59
C ASP A 24 -4.28 -4.94 8.56
N HIS A 25 -3.94 -4.12 7.57
CA HIS A 25 -2.92 -4.41 6.57
C HIS A 25 -1.51 -4.07 7.07
N GLU A 26 -1.35 -2.94 7.76
CA GLU A 26 -0.10 -2.55 8.41
C GLU A 26 0.36 -3.60 9.41
N SER A 27 -0.55 -4.16 10.20
CA SER A 27 -0.24 -5.25 11.13
C SER A 27 0.25 -6.53 10.44
N ARG A 28 0.08 -6.66 9.12
CA ARG A 28 0.56 -7.77 8.29
C ARG A 28 1.80 -7.42 7.48
N GLY A 29 2.39 -6.23 7.66
CA GLY A 29 3.59 -5.79 6.93
C GLY A 29 3.32 -5.06 5.62
N TRP A 30 2.09 -4.57 5.41
CA TRP A 30 1.82 -3.62 4.33
C TRP A 30 2.12 -2.19 4.79
N VAL A 31 2.50 -1.34 3.85
CA VAL A 31 2.83 0.06 4.11
C VAL A 31 2.08 0.93 3.11
N GLN A 32 1.51 2.03 3.61
CA GLN A 32 0.89 3.03 2.76
C GLN A 32 1.94 3.69 1.84
N ALA A 33 1.65 3.69 0.53
CA ALA A 33 2.54 4.15 -0.53
C ALA A 33 1.99 5.36 -1.31
N SER A 34 0.77 5.80 -1.01
CA SER A 34 0.16 7.01 -1.57
C SER A 34 -0.76 7.68 -0.55
N ASP A 35 -1.24 8.87 -0.88
CA ASP A 35 -2.36 9.48 -0.16
C ASP A 35 -3.66 8.70 -0.39
N ILE A 36 -4.59 8.84 0.55
CA ILE A 36 -5.97 8.37 0.40
C ILE A 36 -6.67 9.29 -0.60
N LYS A 37 -7.36 8.71 -1.59
CA LYS A 37 -8.10 9.47 -2.60
C LYS A 37 -9.39 8.78 -3.00
N GLU A 38 -10.28 9.52 -3.63
CA GLU A 38 -11.48 8.95 -4.24
C GLU A 38 -11.12 7.85 -5.25
N HIS A 39 -11.85 6.74 -5.18
CA HIS A 39 -11.67 5.58 -6.04
C HIS A 39 -13.03 4.96 -6.35
N GLY A 40 -13.61 5.27 -7.50
CA GLY A 40 -14.98 4.85 -7.81
C GLY A 40 -16.00 5.56 -6.91
N TYR A 41 -16.82 4.79 -6.17
CA TYR A 41 -17.88 5.32 -5.28
C TYR A 41 -17.44 5.50 -3.83
N GLY A 42 -16.14 5.45 -3.55
CA GLY A 42 -15.60 5.53 -2.20
C GLY A 42 -14.17 6.04 -2.21
N VAL A 43 -13.37 5.59 -1.26
CA VAL A 43 -11.98 6.01 -1.05
C VAL A 43 -11.03 4.83 -1.09
N GLY A 44 -9.82 5.05 -1.61
CA GLY A 44 -8.79 4.03 -1.66
C GLY A 44 -7.37 4.56 -1.51
N VAL A 45 -6.46 3.64 -1.23
CA VAL A 45 -5.03 3.92 -1.00
C VAL A 45 -4.17 2.83 -1.61
N LEU A 46 -3.03 3.21 -2.19
CA LEU A 46 -2.02 2.25 -2.64
C LEU A 46 -1.20 1.79 -1.43
N MET A 47 -1.06 0.48 -1.26
CA MET A 47 -0.17 -0.12 -0.27
C MET A 47 0.84 -1.05 -0.93
N THR A 48 2.04 -1.12 -0.35
CA THR A 48 3.15 -2.01 -0.74
C THR A 48 3.48 -2.99 0.39
N PHE A 49 3.81 -4.24 0.08
CA PHE A 49 4.22 -5.22 1.10
C PHE A 49 5.74 -5.22 1.30
N GLY A 50 6.23 -4.95 2.51
CA GLY A 50 7.67 -4.82 2.79
C GLY A 50 8.15 -3.36 2.87
N GLU A 51 9.47 -3.15 2.78
CA GLU A 51 10.14 -1.92 3.20
C GLU A 51 9.52 -0.64 2.64
N LYS A 52 9.42 0.34 3.55
CA LYS A 52 8.97 1.70 3.31
C LYS A 52 10.06 2.45 2.52
N GLY A 53 10.12 2.16 1.22
CA GLY A 53 10.88 2.93 0.25
C GLY A 53 12.38 2.99 0.50
N GLU A 54 13.11 1.99 0.05
CA GLU A 54 14.34 2.21 -0.71
C GLU A 54 14.36 1.20 -1.87
N MET A 55 14.16 1.66 -3.11
CA MET A 55 14.73 0.95 -4.25
C MET A 55 16.25 1.14 -4.14
N LYS A 56 16.92 0.30 -3.36
CA LYS A 56 18.33 0.00 -3.60
C LYS A 56 18.33 -1.01 -4.73
N ASP A 57 18.60 -0.51 -5.93
CA ASP A 57 18.87 -1.35 -7.09
C ASP A 57 19.76 -2.50 -6.67
N ALA A 58 19.26 -3.73 -6.82
CA ALA A 58 20.14 -4.87 -6.95
C ALA A 58 20.71 -4.86 -8.38
N SER A 59 21.47 -3.82 -8.72
CA SER A 59 22.36 -3.77 -9.87
C SER A 59 23.78 -3.85 -9.33
N ASN A 60 24.26 -5.07 -9.17
CA ASN A 60 25.65 -5.41 -9.48
C ASN A 60 25.76 -6.92 -9.61
N CYS A 61 26.03 -7.36 -10.84
CA CYS A 61 26.74 -8.56 -11.30
C CYS A 61 26.21 -8.97 -12.68
#